data_AF-A0A7C4IQU2-F1
#
_entry.id   AF-A0A7C4IQU2-F1
#
_cell.length_a   1.000
_cell.length_b   1.000
_cell.length_c   1.000
_cell.angle_alpha   90.00
_cell.angle_beta   90.00
_cell.angle_gamma   90.00
#
_symmetry.space_group_name_H-M   'P 1'
#
loop_
_entity.id
_entity.type
_entity.pdbx_description
1 polymer ?
#
loop_
_entity_poly.entity_id
_entity_poly.type
_entity_poly.pdbx_seq_one_letter_code
_entity_poly.pdbx_strand_id
1 'polypeptide(L)'
;MIISIRSRATESNAIGVLRNTHQRSRWGFGPLGTAAFVLGLAASAGAAEPALAQEKAAASPPGTVGSASAAASDDSAASRPQPERSSADSSFGASSSSDTPAPPDNLPSTDRPASADRPASFDAPRPASADQSDTPRSWFELYGLDESHFAKFVWGRPLDADEVEPLLKVIFRMRRFTHEQLAKWTRRDWSPEELAKQPQTHQTEVFRLLGRAVEVEAVKPAEEVASLFEMPEYYRCRIELASGARADVYSASVPRAWLAGSGALPARCEAAGVFLKTATAGERPELVFAAARVAWFPPTPLGDLGFDYGLFDQVVDRDPPEREPFHELLAAVGRSKSGELDRIAREQLKQLTAQKANQAPPSEGQGAIVRPAPDGSWFYSVVPLFHDSEASRGRLVTLEGIARQVQKVVIDEPEIRQRYGLDHYYQVSLFTADSGVNPVIFCVLELPEGMPIGARDRYGEKIRVSGFMFKLWSYRIDIPRGADEDSKTGRMRQRAPLLIARDLTWFPAPPPPPRSSLAAIIGLGFLAAATLLGWWALRRSDRRQAKPRHAETVERFQLPSAADDSPAETAPQNASSDPPPADPPPSDPTPSAPESRSENDTDAPSANGR
;
A
#
# COMPACT_ATOMS: atom_id res chain seq x y z
N MET A 1 19.91 50.50 -43.34
CA MET A 1 19.12 51.72 -43.61
C MET A 1 17.73 51.46 -43.05
N ILE A 2 17.27 52.24 -42.05
CA ILE A 2 15.98 52.05 -41.31
C ILE A 2 15.94 50.72 -40.51
N ILE A 3 15.90 50.61 -39.17
CA ILE A 3 15.43 51.39 -37.99
C ILE A 3 13.94 51.23 -37.64
N SER A 4 13.62 50.30 -36.72
CA SER A 4 12.96 50.53 -35.40
C SER A 4 12.95 49.20 -34.62
N ILE A 5 13.22 49.02 -33.31
CA ILE A 5 13.27 49.83 -32.07
C ILE A 5 11.94 49.89 -31.27
N ARG A 6 12.06 49.67 -29.94
CA ARG A 6 11.07 49.81 -28.82
C ARG A 6 9.95 48.75 -28.72
N SER A 7 9.42 48.42 -27.52
CA SER A 7 9.80 48.76 -26.12
C SER A 7 9.30 47.70 -25.12
N ARG A 8 9.86 47.70 -23.89
CA ARG A 8 9.24 47.12 -22.68
C ARG A 8 7.95 47.88 -22.32
N ALA A 9 7.04 47.21 -21.63
CA ALA A 9 6.34 47.73 -20.44
C ALA A 9 5.84 46.57 -19.55
N THR A 10 5.90 46.75 -18.24
CA THR A 10 5.22 45.94 -17.22
C THR A 10 3.85 46.52 -16.91
N GLU A 11 2.86 45.70 -16.55
CA GLU A 11 1.95 46.10 -15.47
C GLU A 11 1.29 44.91 -14.77
N SER A 12 0.74 45.18 -13.59
CA SER A 12 0.04 44.22 -12.73
C SER A 12 -1.45 44.51 -12.77
N ASN A 13 -2.29 43.49 -12.61
CA ASN A 13 -3.61 43.69 -12.00
C ASN A 13 -4.21 42.38 -11.47
N ALA A 14 -4.90 42.50 -10.34
CA ALA A 14 -5.88 41.53 -9.86
C ALA A 14 -7.22 42.25 -9.74
N ILE A 15 -8.34 41.61 -10.07
CA ILE A 15 -9.66 41.83 -9.44
C ILE A 15 -10.67 40.75 -9.87
N GLY A 16 -11.57 40.45 -8.93
CA GLY A 16 -12.51 39.33 -8.90
C GLY A 16 -13.47 39.13 -10.08
N VAL A 17 -13.98 37.90 -10.12
CA VAL A 17 -15.30 37.56 -10.67
C VAL A 17 -16.15 37.01 -9.53
N LEU A 18 -17.34 37.57 -9.34
CA LEU A 18 -18.33 37.15 -8.33
C LEU A 18 -19.64 36.78 -9.05
N ARG A 19 -20.11 35.53 -8.89
CA ARG A 19 -21.47 34.96 -9.15
C ARG A 19 -21.37 33.44 -9.34
N ASN A 20 -22.37 32.59 -9.06
CA ASN A 20 -23.67 32.77 -8.39
C ASN A 20 -24.25 31.40 -8.01
N THR A 21 -24.70 31.20 -6.76
CA THR A 21 -25.63 30.10 -6.43
C THR A 21 -26.46 30.41 -5.18
N HIS A 22 -27.71 30.81 -5.39
CA HIS A 22 -28.74 30.78 -4.35
C HIS A 22 -29.66 29.58 -4.60
N GLN A 23 -29.75 28.65 -3.65
CA GLN A 23 -30.97 27.88 -3.45
C GLN A 23 -31.20 27.64 -1.96
N ARG A 24 -32.46 27.78 -1.53
CA ARG A 24 -32.87 27.68 -0.13
C ARG A 24 -33.48 26.31 0.15
N SER A 25 -33.12 25.70 1.28
CA SER A 25 -34.03 24.82 2.01
C SER A 25 -34.22 25.39 3.42
N ARG A 26 -35.48 25.40 3.88
CA ARG A 26 -35.87 25.84 5.23
C ARG A 26 -36.15 24.59 6.07
N TRP A 27 -35.45 24.43 7.18
CA TRP A 27 -35.93 23.63 8.31
C TRP A 27 -35.73 24.46 9.59
N GLY A 28 -36.77 24.54 10.41
CA GLY A 28 -36.81 25.45 11.56
C GLY A 28 -36.37 24.76 12.86
N PHE A 29 -35.57 25.47 13.67
CA PHE A 29 -35.30 25.09 15.05
C PHE A 29 -36.32 25.73 16.00
N GLY A 30 -36.84 24.95 16.95
CA GLY A 30 -37.53 25.45 18.13
C GLY A 30 -36.54 25.69 19.29
N PRO A 31 -36.78 26.66 20.18
CA PRO A 31 -35.83 27.01 21.23
C PRO A 31 -36.00 26.18 22.52
N LEU A 32 -34.90 25.61 22.99
CA LEU A 32 -34.61 25.25 24.38
C LEU A 32 -33.17 25.71 24.66
N GLY A 33 -32.80 26.19 25.84
CA GLY A 33 -33.58 26.44 27.04
C GLY A 33 -32.60 26.77 28.17
N THR A 34 -32.51 28.05 28.56
CA THR A 34 -31.37 28.55 29.33
C THR A 34 -31.34 28.05 30.78
N ALA A 35 -30.27 27.37 31.18
CA ALA A 35 -29.97 27.09 32.58
C ALA A 35 -28.46 27.06 32.82
N ALA A 36 -27.93 28.12 33.42
CA ALA A 36 -26.59 28.14 34.00
C ALA A 36 -26.72 28.18 35.53
N PHE A 37 -25.92 27.38 36.23
CA PHE A 37 -25.73 27.54 37.68
C PHE A 37 -24.26 27.27 38.03
N VAL A 38 -23.70 28.11 38.91
CA VAL A 38 -22.29 28.13 39.24
C VAL A 38 -22.13 27.92 40.74
N LEU A 39 -21.33 26.91 41.12
CA LEU A 39 -20.68 26.72 42.43
C LEU A 39 -19.78 25.46 42.27
N GLY A 40 -18.52 25.44 42.71
CA GLY A 40 -17.71 26.50 43.28
C GLY A 40 -16.64 25.88 44.18
N LEU A 41 -15.36 25.97 43.81
CA LEU A 41 -14.25 25.40 44.58
C LEU A 41 -13.06 26.37 44.55
N ALA A 42 -12.50 26.65 45.73
CA ALA A 42 -11.59 27.76 45.95
C ALA A 42 -10.14 27.43 45.56
N ALA A 43 -9.44 28.41 45.01
CA ALA A 43 -7.99 28.40 44.93
C ALA A 43 -7.37 28.81 46.28
N SER A 44 -6.23 28.24 46.64
CA SER A 44 -5.28 28.83 47.58
C SER A 44 -4.01 29.21 46.82
N ALA A 45 -3.53 30.44 47.03
CA ALA A 45 -2.38 30.97 46.32
C ALA A 45 -1.07 30.67 47.06
N GLY A 46 0.01 30.50 46.28
CA GLY A 46 1.37 30.40 46.78
C GLY A 46 2.33 31.05 45.78
N ALA A 47 2.53 32.36 45.92
CA ALA A 47 3.37 33.14 45.01
C ALA A 47 4.82 33.25 45.53
N ALA A 48 5.77 33.29 44.60
CA ALA A 48 7.14 33.75 44.82
C ALA A 48 7.58 34.56 43.59
N GLU A 49 8.22 35.71 43.81
CA GLU A 49 8.56 36.68 42.77
C GLU A 49 9.92 36.42 42.08
N PRO A 50 10.18 37.02 40.91
CA PRO A 50 11.37 36.77 40.10
C PRO A 50 12.57 37.66 40.49
N ALA A 51 13.75 37.30 39.98
CA ALA A 51 14.92 38.16 39.93
C ALA A 51 15.31 38.47 38.47
N LEU A 52 15.49 39.75 38.16
CA LEU A 52 16.00 40.21 36.86
C LEU A 52 17.52 40.06 36.78
N ALA A 53 18.03 39.78 35.57
CA ALA A 53 19.34 40.24 35.11
C ALA A 53 19.31 40.51 33.60
N GLN A 54 19.61 41.73 33.18
CA GLN A 54 19.94 42.08 31.80
C GLN A 54 21.47 42.16 31.67
N GLU A 55 22.04 41.95 30.47
CA GLU A 55 22.68 43.01 29.69
C GLU A 55 23.26 42.53 28.34
N LYS A 56 23.55 43.51 27.46
CA LYS A 56 24.43 43.56 26.25
C LYS A 56 24.57 42.29 25.36
N ALA A 57 24.28 42.27 24.05
CA ALA A 57 24.35 43.25 22.93
C ALA A 57 25.74 43.44 22.27
N ALA A 58 25.73 43.65 20.94
CA ALA A 58 26.87 43.79 20.00
C ALA A 58 27.70 42.49 19.75
N ALA A 59 28.26 42.20 18.56
CA ALA A 59 28.36 42.99 17.32
C ALA A 59 28.54 42.10 16.05
N SER A 60 28.12 42.61 14.88
CA SER A 60 28.80 42.35 13.57
C SER A 60 29.86 43.45 13.36
N PRO A 61 30.87 43.33 12.47
CA PRO A 61 30.65 43.66 11.04
C PRO A 61 31.61 42.84 10.08
N PRO A 62 32.17 43.31 8.93
CA PRO A 62 32.04 42.52 7.68
C PRO A 62 33.29 42.40 6.77
N GLY A 63 33.13 41.84 5.55
CA GLY A 63 33.94 42.17 4.36
C GLY A 63 34.63 41.00 3.64
N THR A 64 35.31 41.18 2.49
CA THR A 64 35.29 42.28 1.49
C THR A 64 36.08 41.88 0.21
N VAL A 65 35.44 41.95 -0.97
CA VAL A 65 35.95 42.25 -2.35
C VAL A 65 37.18 41.51 -2.96
N GLY A 66 37.02 41.10 -4.24
CA GLY A 66 38.10 40.77 -5.21
C GLY A 66 37.66 39.65 -6.17
N SER A 67 37.46 39.78 -7.50
CA SER A 67 37.76 40.80 -8.54
C SER A 67 39.10 40.68 -9.29
N ALA A 68 39.07 41.01 -10.59
CA ALA A 68 40.03 40.73 -11.70
C ALA A 68 40.00 39.28 -12.26
N SER A 69 40.04 38.93 -13.57
CA SER A 69 40.04 39.61 -14.91
C SER A 69 41.30 39.31 -15.78
N ALA A 70 41.11 39.35 -17.12
CA ALA A 70 42.09 39.24 -18.23
C ALA A 70 42.66 37.83 -18.58
N ALA A 71 43.05 37.51 -19.83
CA ALA A 71 42.66 38.01 -21.17
C ALA A 71 43.25 37.13 -22.31
N ALA A 72 42.59 37.16 -23.49
CA ALA A 72 43.13 36.84 -24.84
C ALA A 72 43.62 35.38 -25.11
N SER A 73 43.83 34.89 -26.34
CA SER A 73 43.89 35.53 -27.68
C SER A 73 43.28 34.65 -28.80
N ASP A 74 43.16 35.20 -30.01
CA ASP A 74 42.75 34.56 -31.26
C ASP A 74 43.72 33.45 -31.77
N ASP A 75 43.26 32.59 -32.70
CA ASP A 75 43.62 32.69 -34.14
C ASP A 75 42.67 31.86 -35.05
N SER A 76 43.02 31.70 -36.34
CA SER A 76 42.08 31.71 -37.48
C SER A 76 42.15 30.50 -38.44
N ALA A 77 41.30 30.56 -39.48
CA ALA A 77 41.23 29.73 -40.70
C ALA A 77 40.76 28.26 -40.54
N ALA A 78 39.73 27.73 -41.20
CA ALA A 78 39.15 27.89 -42.57
C ALA A 78 39.79 27.00 -43.65
N SER A 79 39.04 25.98 -44.10
CA SER A 79 39.00 25.49 -45.49
C SER A 79 37.81 24.56 -45.75
N ARG A 80 37.15 24.79 -46.89
CA ARG A 80 36.29 23.84 -47.62
C ARG A 80 37.09 23.45 -48.89
N PRO A 81 36.94 22.25 -49.48
CA PRO A 81 35.92 22.16 -50.53
C PRO A 81 35.27 20.77 -50.73
N GLN A 82 34.26 20.76 -51.60
CA GLN A 82 33.68 19.63 -52.36
C GLN A 82 34.17 19.75 -53.84
N PRO A 83 33.74 18.99 -54.87
CA PRO A 83 32.71 17.93 -54.99
C PRO A 83 33.18 16.67 -55.78
N GLU A 84 32.23 16.00 -56.46
CA GLU A 84 32.37 15.03 -57.59
C GLU A 84 32.57 13.53 -57.24
N ARG A 85 32.05 12.55 -58.02
CA ARG A 85 30.94 12.46 -59.03
C ARG A 85 30.67 10.96 -59.34
N SER A 86 29.50 10.65 -59.93
CA SER A 86 29.27 9.52 -60.87
C SER A 86 29.29 8.07 -60.30
N SER A 87 28.66 7.03 -60.87
CA SER A 87 27.42 6.80 -61.68
C SER A 87 27.19 5.28 -61.80
N ALA A 88 26.00 4.85 -62.27
CA ALA A 88 25.68 3.53 -62.88
C ALA A 88 25.78 2.28 -61.95
N ASP A 89 24.71 1.52 -61.73
CA ASP A 89 23.95 0.63 -62.64
C ASP A 89 24.63 -0.71 -62.97
N SER A 90 24.05 -1.82 -62.48
CA SER A 90 23.88 -3.07 -63.24
C SER A 90 22.79 -3.94 -62.58
N SER A 91 22.09 -4.74 -63.39
CA SER A 91 20.98 -5.61 -62.96
C SER A 91 21.17 -7.06 -63.50
N PHE A 92 20.10 -7.86 -63.57
CA PHE A 92 20.06 -9.34 -63.76
C PHE A 92 20.48 -10.15 -62.51
N GLY A 93 19.95 -11.34 -62.25
CA GLY A 93 18.90 -12.12 -62.94
C GLY A 93 18.35 -13.25 -62.03
N ALA A 94 17.26 -13.92 -62.40
CA ALA A 94 16.45 -14.77 -61.48
C ALA A 94 16.24 -16.22 -61.96
N SER A 95 15.57 -17.02 -61.10
CA SER A 95 14.93 -18.35 -61.37
C SER A 95 15.89 -19.55 -61.42
N SER A 96 15.76 -20.57 -60.53
CA SER A 96 14.86 -21.76 -60.55
C SER A 96 15.26 -22.84 -61.59
N SER A 97 15.06 -24.16 -61.41
CA SER A 97 14.22 -24.93 -60.48
C SER A 97 14.79 -26.36 -60.21
N SER A 98 14.04 -27.19 -59.47
CA SER A 98 14.32 -28.59 -59.09
C SER A 98 14.15 -29.63 -60.22
N ASP A 99 14.68 -30.85 -60.01
CA ASP A 99 13.89 -32.08 -60.23
C ASP A 99 14.41 -33.34 -59.50
N THR A 100 13.63 -34.44 -59.47
CA THR A 100 13.94 -35.70 -58.74
C THR A 100 13.28 -36.93 -59.40
N PRO A 101 13.94 -38.10 -59.42
CA PRO A 101 13.22 -39.38 -59.19
C PRO A 101 13.99 -40.43 -58.36
N ALA A 102 13.29 -41.48 -57.89
CA ALA A 102 13.78 -42.60 -57.07
C ALA A 102 12.84 -43.83 -57.19
N PRO A 103 13.07 -45.00 -56.53
CA PRO A 103 14.28 -45.54 -55.90
C PRO A 103 14.88 -46.71 -56.76
N PRO A 104 14.73 -48.06 -56.57
CA PRO A 104 14.18 -48.92 -55.49
C PRO A 104 15.12 -50.05 -54.92
N ASP A 105 14.67 -50.63 -53.80
CA ASP A 105 14.79 -52.02 -53.31
C ASP A 105 16.10 -52.76 -52.91
N ASN A 106 15.88 -53.58 -51.86
CA ASN A 106 16.61 -54.77 -51.34
C ASN A 106 17.85 -54.60 -50.42
N LEU A 107 17.59 -54.79 -49.12
CA LEU A 107 18.50 -55.30 -48.09
C LEU A 107 18.64 -56.84 -48.22
N PRO A 108 19.72 -57.47 -47.70
CA PRO A 108 19.73 -57.86 -46.29
C PRO A 108 21.08 -57.64 -45.56
N SER A 109 21.04 -57.74 -44.23
CA SER A 109 22.13 -57.45 -43.28
C SER A 109 23.26 -58.50 -43.23
N THR A 110 24.46 -58.08 -42.79
CA THR A 110 25.42 -58.94 -42.05
C THR A 110 26.47 -58.10 -41.30
N ASP A 111 27.04 -58.63 -40.21
CA ASP A 111 27.79 -57.83 -39.22
C ASP A 111 29.29 -57.63 -39.50
N ARG A 112 29.65 -56.36 -39.70
CA ARG A 112 30.81 -55.62 -39.15
C ARG A 112 32.01 -56.40 -38.54
N PRO A 113 33.15 -56.44 -39.23
CA PRO A 113 34.49 -56.47 -38.62
C PRO A 113 35.03 -55.04 -38.32
N ALA A 114 36.27 -54.92 -37.86
CA ALA A 114 36.80 -53.70 -37.24
C ALA A 114 37.72 -52.83 -38.14
N SER A 115 37.73 -51.52 -37.81
CA SER A 115 38.81 -50.52 -37.94
C SER A 115 39.64 -50.40 -39.24
N ALA A 116 39.34 -49.36 -40.03
CA ALA A 116 40.33 -48.41 -40.56
C ALA A 116 39.67 -47.07 -40.97
N ASP A 117 40.43 -45.98 -40.80
CA ASP A 117 40.35 -44.63 -41.41
C ASP A 117 39.03 -44.06 -41.97
N ARG A 118 38.62 -42.90 -41.43
CA ARG A 118 37.92 -41.83 -42.15
C ARG A 118 38.45 -40.45 -41.72
N PRO A 119 38.44 -39.43 -42.60
CA PRO A 119 39.12 -38.16 -42.37
C PRO A 119 38.32 -37.21 -41.47
N ALA A 120 38.97 -36.10 -41.10
CA ALA A 120 38.48 -35.05 -40.20
C ALA A 120 36.99 -34.73 -40.37
N SER A 121 36.21 -35.01 -39.32
CA SER A 121 34.90 -34.40 -39.12
C SER A 121 35.06 -32.90 -38.91
N PHE A 122 34.13 -32.11 -39.45
CA PHE A 122 34.03 -30.67 -39.15
C PHE A 122 34.05 -30.42 -37.64
N ASP A 123 34.81 -29.42 -37.19
CA ASP A 123 34.71 -28.86 -35.84
C ASP A 123 33.34 -28.18 -35.68
N ALA A 124 32.34 -28.96 -35.29
CA ALA A 124 31.13 -28.42 -34.70
C ALA A 124 31.54 -27.64 -33.44
N PRO A 125 31.14 -26.37 -33.27
CA PRO A 125 31.54 -25.58 -32.11
C PRO A 125 31.22 -26.32 -30.82
N ARG A 126 32.26 -26.60 -30.04
CA ARG A 126 32.17 -27.27 -28.74
C ARG A 126 31.16 -26.48 -27.88
N PRO A 127 30.07 -27.08 -27.40
CA PRO A 127 29.04 -26.32 -26.68
C PRO A 127 29.67 -25.61 -25.50
N ALA A 128 29.42 -24.31 -25.39
CA ALA A 128 30.00 -23.48 -24.35
C ALA A 128 29.67 -24.04 -22.96
N SER A 129 30.64 -23.98 -22.05
CA SER A 129 30.48 -24.47 -20.67
C SER A 129 29.34 -23.74 -19.97
N ALA A 130 28.55 -24.48 -19.18
CA ALA A 130 27.29 -24.03 -18.57
C ALA A 130 27.39 -22.82 -17.60
N ASP A 131 28.60 -22.34 -17.30
CA ASP A 131 28.82 -21.04 -16.63
C ASP A 131 28.42 -19.83 -17.52
N GLN A 132 28.52 -19.93 -18.85
CA GLN A 132 28.29 -18.77 -19.74
C GLN A 132 26.81 -18.38 -19.82
N SER A 133 25.89 -19.32 -19.59
CA SER A 133 24.43 -19.12 -19.64
C SER A 133 23.85 -18.23 -18.52
N ASP A 134 24.66 -17.76 -17.58
CA ASP A 134 24.23 -16.94 -16.44
C ASP A 134 24.88 -15.54 -16.43
N THR A 135 25.07 -14.97 -17.63
CA THR A 135 25.50 -13.58 -17.83
C THR A 135 24.36 -12.74 -18.47
N PRO A 136 24.32 -11.41 -18.23
CA PRO A 136 23.35 -10.53 -18.90
C PRO A 136 23.40 -10.63 -20.42
N ARG A 137 24.61 -10.74 -21.00
CA ARG A 137 24.82 -10.81 -22.44
C ARG A 137 24.22 -12.07 -23.04
N SER A 138 24.55 -13.25 -22.50
CA SER A 138 24.01 -14.51 -23.01
C SER A 138 22.52 -14.69 -22.73
N TRP A 139 21.99 -14.02 -21.71
CA TRP A 139 20.54 -13.90 -21.53
C TRP A 139 19.90 -13.02 -22.62
N PHE A 140 20.50 -11.88 -22.98
CA PHE A 140 20.00 -11.04 -24.08
C PHE A 140 20.04 -11.77 -25.42
N GLU A 141 21.14 -12.49 -25.71
CA GLU A 141 21.29 -13.35 -26.90
C GLU A 141 20.16 -14.39 -26.98
N LEU A 142 19.86 -15.11 -25.88
CA LEU A 142 18.76 -16.08 -25.78
C LEU A 142 17.38 -15.48 -26.13
N TYR A 143 17.19 -14.18 -25.90
CA TYR A 143 15.96 -13.46 -26.21
C TYR A 143 16.02 -12.65 -27.53
N GLY A 144 17.02 -12.91 -28.37
CA GLY A 144 17.17 -12.32 -29.70
C GLY A 144 17.67 -10.87 -29.69
N LEU A 145 18.48 -10.51 -28.70
CA LEU A 145 19.28 -9.28 -28.63
C LEU A 145 20.77 -9.67 -28.69
N ASP A 146 21.21 -9.96 -29.91
CA ASP A 146 22.61 -10.22 -30.24
C ASP A 146 23.43 -8.92 -30.42
N GLU A 147 24.74 -9.07 -30.65
CA GLU A 147 25.66 -7.95 -30.87
C GLU A 147 25.29 -7.05 -32.07
N SER A 148 24.55 -7.55 -33.06
CA SER A 148 24.08 -6.70 -34.19
C SER A 148 23.02 -5.68 -33.75
N HIS A 149 22.25 -5.99 -32.70
CA HIS A 149 21.30 -5.05 -32.11
C HIS A 149 22.01 -3.98 -31.27
N PHE A 150 23.06 -4.36 -30.54
CA PHE A 150 23.86 -3.42 -29.75
C PHE A 150 24.79 -2.57 -30.62
N ALA A 151 25.22 -3.08 -31.79
CA ALA A 151 25.95 -2.34 -32.81
C ALA A 151 25.11 -1.24 -33.51
N LYS A 152 23.77 -1.24 -33.37
CA LYS A 152 22.93 -0.09 -33.78
C LYS A 152 23.22 1.16 -32.93
N PHE A 153 23.74 1.02 -31.71
CA PHE A 153 24.02 2.16 -30.83
C PHE A 153 25.31 2.88 -31.23
N VAL A 154 25.18 4.13 -31.66
CA VAL A 154 26.29 4.93 -32.20
C VAL A 154 26.91 5.82 -31.13
N TRP A 155 28.18 5.53 -30.83
CA TRP A 155 29.04 6.22 -29.88
C TRP A 155 29.22 7.71 -30.19
N GLY A 156 29.29 8.55 -29.15
CA GLY A 156 29.64 9.97 -29.28
C GLY A 156 28.57 10.86 -29.90
N ARG A 157 27.32 10.36 -30.00
CA ARG A 157 26.12 11.18 -30.24
C ARG A 157 25.01 10.85 -29.22
N PRO A 158 24.09 11.77 -28.92
CA PRO A 158 22.84 11.48 -28.19
C PRO A 158 22.03 10.33 -28.81
N LEU A 159 21.01 9.84 -28.10
CA LEU A 159 20.08 8.86 -28.68
C LEU A 159 19.27 9.49 -29.83
N ASP A 160 19.24 8.86 -30.99
CA ASP A 160 18.39 9.24 -32.13
C ASP A 160 17.19 8.29 -32.35
N ALA A 161 16.45 8.50 -33.45
CA ALA A 161 15.25 7.75 -33.78
C ALA A 161 15.52 6.28 -34.19
N ASP A 162 16.63 6.00 -34.87
CA ASP A 162 16.98 4.65 -35.35
C ASP A 162 17.39 3.76 -34.16
N GLU A 163 17.89 4.38 -33.10
CA GLU A 163 18.26 3.74 -31.84
C GLU A 163 17.07 3.47 -30.89
N VAL A 164 15.87 3.98 -31.18
CA VAL A 164 14.68 3.76 -30.33
C VAL A 164 14.22 2.30 -30.37
N GLU A 165 14.17 1.66 -31.54
CA GLU A 165 13.73 0.27 -31.68
C GLU A 165 14.60 -0.72 -30.86
N PRO A 166 15.95 -0.74 -30.97
CA PRO A 166 16.78 -1.60 -30.12
C PRO A 166 16.71 -1.21 -28.63
N LEU A 167 16.60 0.08 -28.28
CA LEU A 167 16.41 0.53 -26.90
C LEU A 167 15.14 -0.05 -26.28
N LEU A 168 14.01 0.07 -26.97
CA LEU A 168 12.72 -0.41 -26.48
C LEU A 168 12.67 -1.95 -26.46
N LYS A 169 13.37 -2.62 -27.38
CA LYS A 169 13.59 -4.06 -27.33
C LYS A 169 14.37 -4.47 -26.06
N VAL A 170 15.45 -3.77 -25.69
CA VAL A 170 16.18 -4.01 -24.43
C VAL A 170 15.27 -3.79 -23.22
N ILE A 171 14.61 -2.64 -23.11
CA ILE A 171 13.71 -2.31 -21.99
C ILE A 171 12.58 -3.33 -21.86
N PHE A 172 11.95 -3.73 -22.97
CA PHE A 172 10.89 -4.74 -22.99
C PHE A 172 11.37 -6.10 -22.49
N ARG A 173 12.60 -6.52 -22.84
CA ARG A 173 13.19 -7.75 -22.32
C ARG A 173 13.56 -7.62 -20.84
N MET A 174 14.09 -6.48 -20.38
CA MET A 174 14.39 -6.26 -18.95
C MET A 174 13.17 -6.41 -18.03
N ARG A 175 11.94 -6.22 -18.54
CA ARG A 175 10.69 -6.54 -17.79
C ARG A 175 10.57 -8.01 -17.36
N ARG A 176 11.42 -8.92 -17.87
CA ARG A 176 11.43 -10.36 -17.57
C ARG A 176 12.62 -10.83 -16.71
N PHE A 177 13.53 -9.94 -16.32
CA PHE A 177 14.57 -10.29 -15.34
C PHE A 177 13.94 -10.63 -13.99
N THR A 178 14.36 -11.73 -13.36
CA THR A 178 14.01 -11.94 -11.95
C THR A 178 14.79 -10.95 -11.08
N HIS A 179 14.25 -10.60 -9.92
CA HIS A 179 14.94 -9.70 -8.99
C HIS A 179 16.23 -10.33 -8.44
N GLU A 180 16.35 -11.66 -8.41
CA GLU A 180 17.58 -12.36 -8.06
C GLU A 180 18.64 -12.22 -9.17
N GLN A 181 18.28 -12.46 -10.43
CA GLN A 181 19.17 -12.23 -11.59
C GLN A 181 19.66 -10.78 -11.62
N LEU A 182 18.73 -9.82 -11.49
CA LEU A 182 19.07 -8.41 -11.48
C LEU A 182 20.00 -8.05 -10.31
N ALA A 183 19.73 -8.54 -9.09
CA ALA A 183 20.56 -8.28 -7.92
C ALA A 183 21.94 -8.96 -8.00
N LYS A 184 22.05 -10.11 -8.69
CA LYS A 184 23.29 -10.85 -8.95
C LYS A 184 24.17 -10.17 -9.99
N TRP A 185 23.58 -9.70 -11.09
CA TRP A 185 24.31 -9.09 -12.21
C TRP A 185 24.62 -7.60 -12.00
N THR A 186 23.88 -6.90 -11.15
CA THR A 186 24.09 -5.46 -10.92
C THR A 186 25.42 -5.17 -10.22
N ARG A 187 26.40 -4.69 -10.98
CA ARG A 187 27.68 -4.19 -10.48
C ARG A 187 27.46 -2.96 -9.60
N ARG A 188 27.87 -3.05 -8.34
CA ARG A 188 27.73 -1.98 -7.33
C ARG A 188 28.97 -1.10 -7.27
N ASP A 189 30.13 -1.71 -7.42
CA ASP A 189 31.44 -1.06 -7.39
C ASP A 189 31.95 -0.90 -8.83
N TRP A 190 31.88 0.33 -9.34
CA TRP A 190 32.26 0.71 -10.70
C TRP A 190 32.54 2.22 -10.77
N SER A 191 33.43 2.67 -11.66
CA SER A 191 33.64 4.09 -11.93
C SER A 191 33.02 4.52 -13.26
N PRO A 192 32.24 5.61 -13.30
CA PRO A 192 31.79 6.25 -14.54
C PRO A 192 32.94 6.69 -15.46
N GLU A 193 34.13 6.98 -14.92
CA GLU A 193 35.30 7.28 -15.75
C GLU A 193 35.90 6.04 -16.42
N GLU A 194 35.94 4.90 -15.72
CA GLU A 194 36.43 3.63 -16.28
C GLU A 194 35.48 3.16 -17.38
N LEU A 195 34.17 3.25 -17.12
CA LEU A 195 33.13 2.98 -18.10
C LEU A 195 33.26 3.88 -19.34
N ALA A 196 33.56 5.18 -19.17
CA ALA A 196 33.79 6.09 -20.29
C ALA A 196 35.12 5.83 -21.04
N LYS A 197 36.14 5.24 -20.39
CA LYS A 197 37.44 4.88 -21.01
C LYS A 197 37.37 3.57 -21.79
N GLN A 198 36.55 2.60 -21.36
CA GLN A 198 36.36 1.30 -22.03
C GLN A 198 34.87 0.96 -22.19
N PRO A 199 34.09 1.75 -22.95
CA PRO A 199 32.64 1.60 -22.95
C PRO A 199 32.17 0.38 -23.76
N GLN A 200 32.94 -0.03 -24.78
CA GLN A 200 32.60 -1.16 -25.65
C GLN A 200 32.65 -2.51 -24.92
N THR A 201 33.63 -2.72 -24.02
CA THR A 201 33.74 -3.96 -23.24
C THR A 201 32.58 -4.12 -22.27
N HIS A 202 32.09 -3.01 -21.70
CA HIS A 202 31.02 -2.97 -20.71
C HIS A 202 29.62 -2.82 -21.29
N GLN A 203 29.46 -2.76 -22.62
CA GLN A 203 28.14 -2.81 -23.25
C GLN A 203 27.44 -4.13 -22.85
N THR A 204 26.13 -4.05 -22.56
CA THR A 204 25.29 -5.12 -21.96
C THR A 204 25.48 -5.41 -20.47
N GLU A 205 26.49 -4.87 -19.79
CA GLU A 205 26.63 -5.04 -18.33
C GLU A 205 25.58 -4.22 -17.55
N VAL A 206 25.20 -4.70 -16.36
CA VAL A 206 24.24 -4.03 -15.48
C VAL A 206 24.98 -3.28 -14.36
N PHE A 207 24.68 -2.00 -14.18
CA PHE A 207 25.31 -1.12 -13.19
C PHE A 207 24.30 -0.54 -12.21
N ARG A 208 24.71 -0.36 -10.95
CA ARG A 208 23.94 0.34 -9.91
C ARG A 208 24.12 1.85 -10.09
N LEU A 209 23.10 2.51 -10.62
CA LEU A 209 23.08 3.95 -10.87
C LEU A 209 22.50 4.67 -9.66
N LEU A 210 23.34 5.04 -8.68
CA LEU A 210 22.92 5.77 -7.48
C LEU A 210 23.22 7.27 -7.64
N GLY A 211 22.20 8.13 -7.45
CA GLY A 211 22.35 9.56 -7.67
C GLY A 211 21.11 10.38 -7.36
N ARG A 212 20.94 11.48 -8.11
CA ARG A 212 19.73 12.31 -8.09
C ARG A 212 19.12 12.44 -9.48
N ALA A 213 17.84 12.10 -9.60
CA ALA A 213 17.04 12.43 -10.77
C ALA A 213 16.84 13.94 -10.80
N VAL A 214 17.30 14.60 -11.87
CA VAL A 214 17.20 16.06 -12.06
C VAL A 214 16.15 16.45 -13.09
N GLU A 215 15.82 15.53 -14.01
CA GLU A 215 14.93 15.74 -15.15
C GLU A 215 14.24 14.41 -15.49
N VAL A 216 12.96 14.48 -15.90
CA VAL A 216 12.16 13.32 -16.29
C VAL A 216 11.28 13.73 -17.47
N GLU A 217 11.43 13.06 -18.60
CA GLU A 217 10.64 13.29 -19.82
C GLU A 217 9.90 12.00 -20.20
N ALA A 218 8.58 12.10 -20.43
CA ALA A 218 7.77 11.03 -21.00
C ALA A 218 7.81 11.10 -22.52
N VAL A 219 8.37 10.07 -23.16
CA VAL A 219 8.63 9.99 -24.59
C VAL A 219 7.69 8.95 -25.22
N LYS A 220 7.05 9.32 -26.33
CA LYS A 220 6.18 8.43 -27.10
C LYS A 220 6.92 7.90 -28.33
N PRO A 221 7.07 6.58 -28.51
CA PRO A 221 7.62 6.04 -29.75
C PRO A 221 6.59 6.10 -30.89
N ALA A 222 7.05 5.81 -32.12
CA ALA A 222 6.14 5.62 -33.26
C ALA A 222 5.14 4.49 -32.99
N GLU A 223 3.91 4.61 -33.50
CA GLU A 223 2.77 3.73 -33.17
C GLU A 223 3.04 2.25 -33.45
N GLU A 224 3.76 1.95 -34.53
CA GLU A 224 4.23 0.60 -34.90
C GLU A 224 5.13 -0.01 -33.81
N VAL A 225 6.11 0.77 -33.34
CA VAL A 225 7.09 0.36 -32.30
C VAL A 225 6.43 0.30 -30.92
N ALA A 226 5.52 1.24 -30.63
CA ALA A 226 4.71 1.27 -29.42
C ALA A 226 3.85 0.00 -29.27
N SER A 227 3.27 -0.46 -30.39
CA SER A 227 2.46 -1.67 -30.49
C SER A 227 3.33 -2.93 -30.37
N LEU A 228 4.46 -2.97 -31.08
CA LEU A 228 5.38 -4.12 -31.11
C LEU A 228 5.96 -4.49 -29.72
N PHE A 229 6.16 -3.51 -28.85
CA PHE A 229 6.76 -3.70 -27.52
C PHE A 229 5.81 -3.44 -26.34
N GLU A 230 4.50 -3.32 -26.58
CA GLU A 230 3.49 -3.03 -25.53
C GLU A 230 3.94 -1.85 -24.63
N MET A 231 4.28 -0.73 -25.27
CA MET A 231 4.96 0.41 -24.64
C MET A 231 4.56 1.74 -25.33
N PRO A 232 3.35 2.26 -25.05
CA PRO A 232 2.85 3.51 -25.64
C PRO A 232 3.61 4.76 -25.19
N GLU A 233 4.34 4.65 -24.08
CA GLU A 233 5.32 5.65 -23.62
C GLU A 233 6.44 4.97 -22.83
N TYR A 234 7.60 5.61 -22.81
CA TYR A 234 8.78 5.27 -22.02
C TYR A 234 9.40 6.58 -21.49
N TYR A 235 10.30 6.51 -20.53
CA TYR A 235 10.76 7.70 -19.81
C TYR A 235 12.27 7.88 -19.91
N ARG A 236 12.75 9.08 -20.31
CA ARG A 236 14.13 9.50 -20.11
C ARG A 236 14.23 10.13 -18.71
N CYS A 237 14.96 9.50 -17.80
CA CYS A 237 15.30 10.07 -16.50
C CYS A 237 16.78 10.46 -16.50
N ARG A 238 17.08 11.74 -16.35
CA ARG A 238 18.46 12.24 -16.22
C ARG A 238 18.87 12.15 -14.77
N ILE A 239 19.91 11.37 -14.49
CA ILE A 239 20.46 11.16 -13.16
C ILE A 239 21.86 11.78 -13.08
N GLU A 240 22.06 12.70 -12.15
CA GLU A 240 23.39 13.13 -11.74
C GLU A 240 23.91 12.14 -10.69
N LEU A 241 24.94 11.36 -11.07
CA LEU A 241 25.54 10.33 -10.24
C LEU A 241 26.38 10.94 -9.12
N ALA A 242 26.67 10.17 -8.06
CA ALA A 242 27.47 10.63 -6.93
C ALA A 242 28.90 11.12 -7.28
N SER A 243 29.43 10.74 -8.45
CA SER A 243 30.71 11.22 -9.00
C SER A 243 30.64 12.56 -9.75
N GLY A 244 29.43 13.09 -9.99
CA GLY A 244 29.21 14.25 -10.88
C GLY A 244 29.10 13.91 -12.37
N ALA A 245 29.23 12.65 -12.76
CA ALA A 245 28.90 12.17 -14.11
C ALA A 245 27.38 12.14 -14.34
N ARG A 246 26.96 12.16 -15.62
CA ARG A 246 25.54 12.14 -16.00
C ARG A 246 25.15 10.80 -16.61
N ALA A 247 24.01 10.28 -16.20
CA ALA A 247 23.39 9.11 -16.77
C ALA A 247 21.99 9.46 -17.30
N ASP A 248 21.78 9.36 -18.60
CA ASP A 248 20.45 9.38 -19.20
C ASP A 248 19.91 7.95 -19.21
N VAL A 249 18.99 7.69 -18.27
CA VAL A 249 18.41 6.37 -18.01
C VAL A 249 17.04 6.28 -18.64
N TYR A 250 16.93 5.49 -19.70
CA TYR A 250 15.69 5.22 -20.39
C TYR A 250 14.98 4.02 -19.74
N SER A 251 13.69 4.16 -19.41
CA SER A 251 12.98 3.14 -18.62
C SER A 251 11.51 2.97 -18.96
N ALA A 252 10.97 1.78 -18.66
CA ALA A 252 9.54 1.49 -18.80
C ALA A 252 8.67 2.07 -17.68
N SER A 253 9.26 2.49 -16.56
CA SER A 253 8.51 3.15 -15.47
C SER A 253 9.39 4.06 -14.60
N VAL A 254 8.81 5.21 -14.25
CA VAL A 254 9.30 6.16 -13.25
C VAL A 254 8.19 6.41 -12.23
N PRO A 255 8.50 6.87 -11.00
CA PRO A 255 7.48 7.20 -10.01
C PRO A 255 6.46 8.21 -10.54
N ARG A 256 5.16 7.91 -10.47
CA ARG A 256 4.10 8.80 -10.99
C ARG A 256 4.11 10.17 -10.33
N ALA A 257 4.58 10.27 -9.09
CA ALA A 257 4.76 11.53 -8.38
C ALA A 257 5.66 12.53 -9.13
N TRP A 258 6.68 12.08 -9.86
CA TRP A 258 7.52 12.96 -10.68
C TRP A 258 6.73 13.50 -11.89
N LEU A 259 5.94 12.65 -12.55
CA LEU A 259 5.09 13.04 -13.69
C LEU A 259 3.94 13.97 -13.27
N ALA A 260 3.40 13.79 -12.07
CA ALA A 260 2.37 14.64 -11.48
C ALA A 260 2.92 15.95 -10.86
N GLY A 261 4.24 16.18 -10.88
CA GLY A 261 4.89 17.35 -10.28
C GLY A 261 4.85 17.40 -8.73
N SER A 262 4.33 16.37 -8.06
CA SER A 262 4.24 16.29 -6.59
C SER A 262 5.53 15.75 -5.95
N GLY A 263 6.30 14.95 -6.68
CA GLY A 263 7.63 14.51 -6.28
C GLY A 263 8.70 15.49 -6.77
N ALA A 264 9.13 16.40 -5.88
CA ALA A 264 10.09 17.45 -6.23
C ALA A 264 11.47 16.91 -6.66
N LEU A 265 11.93 17.35 -7.82
CA LEU A 265 13.31 17.16 -8.30
C LEU A 265 14.20 18.33 -7.79
N PRO A 266 15.50 18.13 -7.49
CA PRO A 266 16.29 16.92 -7.72
C PRO A 266 16.16 15.86 -6.62
N ALA A 267 15.61 14.70 -6.98
CA ALA A 267 15.21 13.64 -6.06
C ALA A 267 16.25 12.51 -5.96
N ARG A 268 16.53 11.98 -4.75
CA ARG A 268 17.40 10.79 -4.59
C ARG A 268 16.78 9.60 -5.30
N CYS A 269 17.55 8.89 -6.11
CA CYS A 269 17.07 7.77 -6.91
C CYS A 269 18.12 6.66 -7.08
N GLU A 270 17.66 5.49 -7.52
CA GLU A 270 18.49 4.37 -7.94
C GLU A 270 17.91 3.71 -9.20
N ALA A 271 18.76 3.21 -10.09
CA ALA A 271 18.34 2.30 -11.14
C ALA A 271 19.38 1.18 -11.33
N ALA A 272 18.92 -0.04 -11.64
CA ALA A 272 19.77 -1.10 -12.18
C ALA A 272 19.76 -0.97 -13.70
N GLY A 273 20.77 -0.30 -14.25
CA GLY A 273 20.83 0.09 -15.65
C GLY A 273 21.77 -0.79 -16.48
N VAL A 274 21.26 -1.37 -17.56
CA VAL A 274 22.08 -2.00 -18.61
C VAL A 274 22.76 -0.89 -19.42
N PHE A 275 24.09 -0.92 -19.51
CA PHE A 275 24.84 0.08 -20.28
C PHE A 275 24.70 -0.15 -21.79
N LEU A 276 24.35 0.92 -22.50
CA LEU A 276 24.12 0.91 -23.95
C LEU A 276 25.22 1.66 -24.71
N LYS A 277 25.45 2.93 -24.39
CA LYS A 277 26.48 3.75 -25.05
C LYS A 277 26.93 4.96 -24.22
N THR A 278 28.03 5.58 -24.65
CA THR A 278 28.39 6.94 -24.23
C THR A 278 27.89 7.92 -25.29
N ALA A 279 27.00 8.84 -24.90
CA ALA A 279 26.43 9.87 -25.78
C ALA A 279 27.41 11.03 -26.01
N THR A 280 28.09 11.48 -24.96
CA THR A 280 29.08 12.56 -25.03
C THR A 280 30.32 12.15 -24.26
N ALA A 281 31.50 12.22 -24.89
CA ALA A 281 32.79 11.94 -24.27
C ALA A 281 33.48 13.24 -23.84
N GLY A 282 34.10 13.25 -22.65
CA GLY A 282 34.77 14.42 -22.08
C GLY A 282 34.93 14.29 -20.56
N GLU A 283 35.28 15.39 -19.88
CA GLU A 283 35.47 15.43 -18.42
C GLU A 283 34.20 15.08 -17.62
N ARG A 284 33.02 15.29 -18.22
CA ARG A 284 31.73 14.82 -17.71
C ARG A 284 31.07 13.95 -18.78
N PRO A 285 31.33 12.63 -18.79
CA PRO A 285 30.73 11.75 -19.77
C PRO A 285 29.21 11.68 -19.56
N GLU A 286 28.48 11.68 -20.67
CA GLU A 286 27.04 11.45 -20.68
C GLU A 286 26.80 9.99 -21.08
N LEU A 287 26.42 9.18 -20.10
CA LEU A 287 26.28 7.74 -20.21
C LEU A 287 24.82 7.36 -20.44
N VAL A 288 24.56 6.41 -21.34
CA VAL A 288 23.20 5.99 -21.73
C VAL A 288 22.93 4.57 -21.23
N PHE A 289 21.83 4.41 -20.50
CA PHE A 289 21.41 3.13 -19.93
C PHE A 289 19.95 2.82 -20.24
N ALA A 290 19.62 1.53 -20.35
CA ALA A 290 18.26 1.02 -20.25
C ALA A 290 17.99 0.48 -18.84
N ALA A 291 16.82 0.74 -18.28
CA ALA A 291 16.39 0.17 -17.00
C ALA A 291 14.93 -0.32 -17.07
N ALA A 292 14.58 -1.36 -16.31
CA ALA A 292 13.18 -1.75 -16.15
C ALA A 292 12.36 -0.64 -15.45
N ARG A 293 12.98 0.01 -14.46
CA ARG A 293 12.37 1.08 -13.66
C ARG A 293 13.42 1.94 -12.95
N VAL A 294 13.03 3.14 -12.54
CA VAL A 294 13.80 4.00 -11.61
C VAL A 294 13.12 4.00 -10.24
N ALA A 295 13.91 3.79 -9.18
CA ALA A 295 13.49 3.83 -7.77
C ALA A 295 13.68 5.24 -7.16
N TRP A 296 12.87 5.61 -6.18
CA TRP A 296 12.84 6.95 -5.57
C TRP A 296 12.80 6.93 -4.05
N PHE A 297 13.72 7.68 -3.44
CA PHE A 297 13.92 7.75 -1.99
C PHE A 297 13.74 9.20 -1.50
N PRO A 298 12.50 9.72 -1.38
CA PRO A 298 12.26 11.08 -0.88
C PRO A 298 12.83 11.26 0.54
N PRO A 299 13.09 12.51 0.99
CA PRO A 299 13.60 12.80 2.32
C PRO A 299 12.51 12.65 3.40
N THR A 300 12.08 11.40 3.61
CA THR A 300 11.12 10.97 4.62
C THR A 300 11.74 9.84 5.45
N PRO A 301 11.26 9.55 6.68
CA PRO A 301 11.78 8.45 7.48
C PRO A 301 11.70 7.09 6.76
N LEU A 302 10.78 6.91 5.81
CA LEU A 302 10.66 5.69 5.00
C LEU A 302 11.66 5.67 3.83
N GLY A 303 11.87 6.80 3.15
CA GLY A 303 12.88 6.92 2.10
C GLY A 303 14.31 6.87 2.64
N ASP A 304 14.53 7.35 3.86
CA ASP A 304 15.81 7.22 4.59
C ASP A 304 16.10 5.78 5.04
N LEU A 305 15.06 4.94 5.20
CA LEU A 305 15.18 3.48 5.34
C LEU A 305 15.39 2.76 3.99
N GLY A 306 15.59 3.51 2.90
CA GLY A 306 15.82 2.97 1.56
C GLY A 306 14.61 2.25 0.97
N PHE A 307 13.38 2.58 1.39
CA PHE A 307 12.19 2.10 0.70
C PHE A 307 11.92 2.94 -0.55
N ASP A 308 11.69 2.26 -1.67
CA ASP A 308 11.39 2.89 -2.95
C ASP A 308 9.90 3.29 -3.04
N TYR A 309 9.65 4.60 -3.02
CA TYR A 309 8.30 5.15 -3.14
C TYR A 309 7.63 4.85 -4.50
N GLY A 310 8.40 4.54 -5.55
CA GLY A 310 7.85 4.09 -6.83
C GLY A 310 7.16 2.71 -6.77
N LEU A 311 7.29 1.97 -5.66
CA LEU A 311 6.50 0.76 -5.42
C LEU A 311 5.05 1.07 -5.00
N PHE A 312 4.75 2.26 -4.46
CA PHE A 312 3.37 2.64 -4.12
C PHE A 312 2.48 2.81 -5.37
N ASP A 313 3.05 3.04 -6.55
CA ASP A 313 2.33 3.12 -7.82
C ASP A 313 1.67 1.78 -8.23
N GLN A 314 2.15 0.67 -7.66
CA GLN A 314 1.59 -0.67 -7.86
C GLN A 314 0.46 -1.00 -6.86
N VAL A 315 0.36 -0.26 -5.75
CA VAL A 315 -0.51 -0.62 -4.63
C VAL A 315 -1.97 -0.21 -4.90
N VAL A 316 -2.88 -1.17 -4.98
CA VAL A 316 -4.31 -0.98 -5.25
C VAL A 316 -5.12 -1.22 -3.98
N ASP A 317 -5.81 -0.19 -3.48
CA ASP A 317 -6.61 -0.30 -2.26
C ASP A 317 -7.75 -1.33 -2.40
N ARG A 318 -8.13 -1.93 -1.27
CA ARG A 318 -9.18 -2.96 -1.05
C ARG A 318 -8.80 -4.37 -1.51
N ASP A 319 -7.89 -4.53 -2.44
CA ASP A 319 -7.34 -5.83 -2.83
C ASP A 319 -6.25 -6.32 -1.86
N PRO A 320 -5.87 -7.63 -1.88
CA PRO A 320 -4.80 -8.17 -1.04
C PRO A 320 -3.47 -7.41 -1.19
N PRO A 321 -2.52 -7.51 -0.24
CA PRO A 321 -1.22 -6.89 -0.37
C PRO A 321 -0.47 -7.35 -1.63
N GLU A 322 0.03 -6.39 -2.39
CA GLU A 322 0.92 -6.61 -3.52
C GLU A 322 2.24 -7.16 -2.97
N ARG A 323 2.60 -8.37 -3.38
CA ARG A 323 3.68 -9.16 -2.77
C ARG A 323 5.00 -8.40 -2.65
N GLU A 324 5.40 -7.66 -3.67
CA GLU A 324 6.69 -6.96 -3.67
C GLU A 324 6.68 -5.66 -2.85
N PRO A 325 5.78 -4.68 -3.09
CA PRO A 325 5.67 -3.48 -2.24
C PRO A 325 5.50 -3.78 -0.75
N PHE A 326 4.78 -4.86 -0.40
CA PHE A 326 4.57 -5.29 0.98
C PHE A 326 5.86 -5.82 1.64
N HIS A 327 6.59 -6.72 0.98
CA HIS A 327 7.80 -7.31 1.56
C HIS A 327 9.02 -6.38 1.53
N GLU A 328 9.16 -5.49 0.54
CA GLU A 328 10.20 -4.44 0.60
C GLU A 328 9.88 -3.42 1.72
N LEU A 329 8.61 -3.14 2.01
CA LEU A 329 8.25 -2.27 3.15
C LEU A 329 8.52 -2.96 4.50
N LEU A 330 8.27 -4.26 4.63
CA LEU A 330 8.69 -5.06 5.78
C LEU A 330 10.22 -5.04 5.94
N ALA A 331 10.97 -5.25 4.84
CA ALA A 331 12.43 -5.19 4.86
C ALA A 331 12.93 -3.79 5.27
N ALA A 332 12.30 -2.72 4.77
CA ALA A 332 12.63 -1.34 5.11
C ALA A 332 12.43 -1.02 6.59
N VAL A 333 11.31 -1.42 7.22
CA VAL A 333 11.15 -1.23 8.67
C VAL A 333 12.14 -2.09 9.47
N GLY A 334 12.53 -3.26 8.96
CA GLY A 334 13.60 -4.10 9.52
C GLY A 334 14.98 -3.44 9.52
N ARG A 335 15.22 -2.44 8.64
CA ARG A 335 16.46 -1.64 8.61
C ARG A 335 16.51 -0.55 9.69
N SER A 336 15.39 -0.23 10.37
CA SER A 336 15.35 0.70 11.52
C SER A 336 15.76 0.02 12.83
N LYS A 337 16.16 0.76 13.87
CA LYS A 337 16.40 0.17 15.21
C LYS A 337 15.10 -0.01 16.01
N SER A 338 15.09 -0.92 16.99
CA SER A 338 13.96 -1.06 17.91
C SER A 338 13.66 0.27 18.63
N GLY A 339 12.38 0.61 18.72
CA GLY A 339 11.89 1.89 19.27
C GLY A 339 12.21 3.14 18.46
N GLU A 340 12.95 3.04 17.34
CA GLU A 340 13.36 4.20 16.53
C GLU A 340 12.18 4.86 15.83
N LEU A 341 11.29 4.06 15.24
CA LEU A 341 10.07 4.56 14.60
C LEU A 341 9.17 5.28 15.61
N ASP A 342 9.06 4.78 16.85
CA ASP A 342 8.31 5.40 17.95
C ASP A 342 8.98 6.67 18.48
N ARG A 343 10.31 6.76 18.47
CA ARG A 343 11.05 8.01 18.71
C ARG A 343 10.75 9.05 17.62
N ILE A 344 10.83 8.69 16.34
CA ILE A 344 10.63 9.61 15.21
C ILE A 344 9.17 10.07 15.11
N ALA A 345 8.21 9.14 15.21
CA ALA A 345 6.78 9.43 15.13
C ALA A 345 6.33 10.43 16.21
N ARG A 346 6.80 10.27 17.45
CA ARG A 346 6.48 11.22 18.54
C ARG A 346 7.12 12.59 18.33
N GLU A 347 8.29 12.69 17.72
CA GLU A 347 8.91 13.98 17.41
C GLU A 347 8.15 14.70 16.28
N GLN A 348 7.74 13.98 15.24
CA GLN A 348 6.86 14.51 14.20
C GLN A 348 5.49 14.96 14.77
N LEU A 349 4.93 14.20 15.71
CA LEU A 349 3.69 14.56 16.40
C LEU A 349 3.83 15.89 17.18
N LYS A 350 4.92 16.10 17.93
CA LYS A 350 5.20 17.38 18.58
C LYS A 350 5.27 18.53 17.58
N GLN A 351 5.97 18.33 16.46
CA GLN A 351 6.14 19.37 15.42
C GLN A 351 4.80 19.73 14.77
N LEU A 352 3.96 18.74 14.42
CA LEU A 352 2.61 18.95 13.90
C LEU A 352 1.70 19.65 14.92
N THR A 353 1.79 19.29 16.20
CA THR A 353 1.05 19.94 17.28
C THR A 353 1.49 21.40 17.49
N ALA A 354 2.80 21.68 17.48
CA ALA A 354 3.33 23.04 17.60
C ALA A 354 2.94 23.93 16.39
N GLN A 355 2.93 23.37 15.18
CA GLN A 355 2.42 24.06 13.99
C GLN A 355 0.92 24.38 14.12
N LYS A 356 0.11 23.44 14.61
CA LYS A 356 -1.33 23.65 14.83
C LYS A 356 -1.66 24.61 15.98
N ALA A 357 -0.87 24.63 17.06
CA ALA A 357 -1.07 25.55 18.17
C ALA A 357 -0.94 27.03 17.74
N ASN A 358 -0.19 27.28 16.67
CA ASN A 358 -0.02 28.60 16.05
C ASN A 358 -1.09 28.91 14.96
N GLN A 359 -2.10 28.06 14.79
CA GLN A 359 -3.16 28.20 13.79
C GLN A 359 -4.54 28.26 14.48
N ALA A 360 -5.49 28.98 13.88
CA ALA A 360 -6.87 28.96 14.36
C ALA A 360 -7.44 27.52 14.29
N PRO A 361 -8.27 27.11 15.25
CA PRO A 361 -8.82 25.75 15.27
C PRO A 361 -9.62 25.50 13.96
N PRO A 362 -9.33 24.41 13.24
CA PRO A 362 -10.03 24.12 11.99
C PRO A 362 -11.50 23.82 12.25
N SER A 363 -12.36 24.24 11.33
CA SER A 363 -13.79 23.90 11.34
C SER A 363 -13.98 22.38 11.41
N GLU A 364 -14.88 21.94 12.28
CA GLU A 364 -15.15 20.51 12.52
C GLU A 364 -15.54 19.78 11.21
N GLY A 365 -15.02 18.57 11.04
CA GLY A 365 -15.34 17.67 9.92
C GLY A 365 -14.20 17.44 8.91
N GLN A 366 -13.21 18.33 8.80
CA GLN A 366 -12.06 18.10 7.91
C GLN A 366 -11.03 17.11 8.53
N GLY A 367 -10.33 16.37 7.67
CA GLY A 367 -9.45 15.23 8.00
C GLY A 367 -8.16 15.60 8.74
N ALA A 368 -8.29 16.14 9.95
CA ALA A 368 -7.17 16.53 10.80
C ALA A 368 -6.23 15.36 11.13
N ILE A 369 -4.99 15.41 10.63
CA ILE A 369 -3.92 14.41 10.85
C ILE A 369 -3.64 14.14 12.34
N VAL A 370 -3.69 15.20 13.16
CA VAL A 370 -3.54 15.13 14.62
C VAL A 370 -4.72 15.81 15.32
N ARG A 371 -5.12 15.28 16.47
CA ARG A 371 -6.26 15.70 17.29
C ARG A 371 -5.82 15.87 18.77
N PRO A 372 -6.44 16.80 19.52
CA PRO A 372 -6.30 16.83 20.98
C PRO A 372 -7.12 15.71 21.62
N ALA A 373 -6.61 15.14 22.70
CA ALA A 373 -7.32 14.21 23.59
C ALA A 373 -7.94 14.97 24.79
N PRO A 374 -8.89 14.36 25.53
CA PRO A 374 -9.55 15.03 26.68
C PRO A 374 -8.62 15.40 27.85
N ASP A 375 -7.41 14.84 27.90
CA ASP A 375 -6.37 15.17 28.88
C ASP A 375 -5.44 16.32 28.44
N GLY A 376 -5.70 16.92 27.27
CA GLY A 376 -4.86 17.98 26.68
C GLY A 376 -3.65 17.47 25.91
N SER A 377 -3.38 16.16 25.89
CA SER A 377 -2.38 15.57 25.01
C SER A 377 -2.84 15.60 23.53
N TRP A 378 -1.95 15.25 22.61
CA TRP A 378 -2.26 15.18 21.17
C TRP A 378 -1.87 13.81 20.62
N PHE A 379 -2.67 13.31 19.67
CA PHE A 379 -2.49 12.00 19.05
C PHE A 379 -2.74 12.05 17.53
N TYR A 380 -2.23 11.05 16.79
CA TYR A 380 -2.56 10.88 15.38
C TYR A 380 -3.98 10.38 15.21
N SER A 381 -4.78 11.10 14.43
CA SER A 381 -6.14 10.72 14.04
C SER A 381 -6.10 9.54 13.08
N VAL A 382 -6.94 8.52 13.29
CA VAL A 382 -7.04 7.42 12.31
C VAL A 382 -7.88 7.78 11.09
N VAL A 383 -8.71 8.83 11.17
CA VAL A 383 -9.71 9.16 10.13
C VAL A 383 -9.10 9.36 8.74
N PRO A 384 -7.96 10.07 8.55
CA PRO A 384 -7.30 10.14 7.24
C PRO A 384 -6.89 8.76 6.70
N LEU A 385 -6.48 7.82 7.56
CA LEU A 385 -6.08 6.47 7.14
C LEU A 385 -7.25 5.65 6.55
N PHE A 386 -8.49 5.97 6.94
CA PHE A 386 -9.71 5.34 6.42
C PHE A 386 -10.32 6.06 5.20
N HIS A 387 -10.13 7.38 5.09
CA HIS A 387 -10.82 8.23 4.09
C HIS A 387 -9.90 8.74 2.96
N ASP A 388 -8.62 8.94 3.26
CA ASP A 388 -7.57 9.48 2.37
C ASP A 388 -6.32 8.61 2.51
N SER A 389 -6.50 7.33 2.20
CA SER A 389 -5.48 6.29 2.32
C SER A 389 -4.31 6.52 1.37
N GLU A 390 -4.55 7.09 0.19
CA GLU A 390 -3.53 7.37 -0.83
C GLU A 390 -2.57 8.48 -0.39
N ALA A 391 -3.06 9.67 0.02
CA ALA A 391 -2.19 10.73 0.55
C ALA A 391 -1.67 10.41 1.97
N SER A 392 -2.09 9.29 2.55
CA SER A 392 -1.51 8.71 3.76
C SER A 392 -0.39 7.70 3.50
N ARG A 393 -0.16 7.22 2.26
CA ARG A 393 0.86 6.20 1.97
C ARG A 393 2.27 6.65 2.35
N GLY A 394 3.03 5.75 2.98
CA GLY A 394 4.37 6.01 3.48
C GLY A 394 4.45 7.03 4.64
N ARG A 395 3.31 7.46 5.20
CA ARG A 395 3.27 8.34 6.37
C ARG A 395 3.51 7.54 7.64
N LEU A 396 4.51 7.94 8.42
CA LEU A 396 4.74 7.43 9.77
C LEU A 396 3.70 8.01 10.73
N VAL A 397 3.07 7.16 11.53
CA VAL A 397 2.18 7.55 12.62
C VAL A 397 2.45 6.68 13.86
N THR A 398 2.20 7.24 15.05
CA THR A 398 2.10 6.45 16.30
C THR A 398 0.65 6.35 16.73
N LEU A 399 0.18 5.13 16.99
CA LEU A 399 -1.19 4.85 17.45
C LEU A 399 -1.14 4.07 18.77
N GLU A 400 -2.03 4.41 19.69
CA GLU A 400 -2.20 3.75 20.98
C GLU A 400 -3.64 3.26 21.14
N GLY A 401 -3.80 2.07 21.72
CA GLY A 401 -5.12 1.43 21.84
C GLY A 401 -5.06 0.03 22.41
N ILE A 402 -6.11 -0.74 22.15
CA ILE A 402 -6.27 -2.11 22.61
C ILE A 402 -6.12 -3.08 21.45
N ALA A 403 -5.12 -3.96 21.50
CA ALA A 403 -5.03 -5.10 20.60
C ALA A 403 -6.06 -6.16 21.02
N ARG A 404 -6.88 -6.63 20.07
CA ARG A 404 -7.88 -7.71 20.29
C ARG A 404 -7.50 -9.04 19.65
N GLN A 405 -6.51 -9.03 18.76
CA GLN A 405 -5.96 -10.21 18.10
C GLN A 405 -4.50 -9.96 17.73
N VAL A 406 -3.66 -10.95 17.96
CA VAL A 406 -2.30 -11.03 17.41
C VAL A 406 -2.11 -12.41 16.78
N GLN A 407 -1.63 -12.46 15.54
CA GLN A 407 -1.43 -13.70 14.79
C GLN A 407 -0.05 -13.70 14.15
N LYS A 408 0.75 -14.76 14.39
CA LYS A 408 1.97 -15.01 13.60
C LYS A 408 1.58 -15.47 12.20
N VAL A 409 2.19 -14.87 11.19
CA VAL A 409 2.09 -15.25 9.78
C VAL A 409 3.47 -15.68 9.31
N VAL A 410 3.59 -16.91 8.82
CA VAL A 410 4.84 -17.45 8.27
C VAL A 410 4.95 -17.07 6.80
N ILE A 411 6.17 -16.79 6.34
CA ILE A 411 6.49 -16.55 4.94
C ILE A 411 7.03 -17.87 4.38
N ASP A 412 6.16 -18.65 3.74
CA ASP A 412 6.53 -19.95 3.19
C ASP A 412 7.36 -19.82 1.90
N GLU A 413 7.19 -18.74 1.13
CA GLU A 413 7.92 -18.50 -0.12
C GLU A 413 9.46 -18.41 0.09
N PRO A 414 10.26 -19.31 -0.52
CA PRO A 414 11.72 -19.32 -0.33
C PRO A 414 12.41 -18.09 -0.92
N GLU A 415 11.92 -17.60 -2.07
CA GLU A 415 12.44 -16.38 -2.73
C GLU A 415 12.36 -15.15 -1.82
N ILE A 416 11.25 -14.99 -1.09
CA ILE A 416 11.02 -13.88 -0.15
C ILE A 416 11.95 -14.01 1.06
N ARG A 417 12.06 -15.23 1.63
CA ARG A 417 13.00 -15.54 2.72
C ARG A 417 14.45 -15.25 2.33
N GLN A 418 14.88 -15.68 1.15
CA GLN A 418 16.25 -15.47 0.65
C GLN A 418 16.54 -14.01 0.30
N ARG A 419 15.60 -13.30 -0.34
CA ARG A 419 15.78 -11.91 -0.78
C ARG A 419 15.77 -10.90 0.38
N TYR A 420 14.90 -11.10 1.36
CA TYR A 420 14.64 -10.10 2.41
C TYR A 420 15.10 -10.52 3.81
N GLY A 421 15.45 -11.80 4.04
CA GLY A 421 15.77 -12.33 5.37
C GLY A 421 14.56 -12.45 6.31
N LEU A 422 13.34 -12.45 5.75
CA LEU A 422 12.08 -12.45 6.51
C LEU A 422 11.43 -13.84 6.46
N ASP A 423 11.37 -14.54 7.60
CA ASP A 423 10.70 -15.85 7.75
C ASP A 423 9.27 -15.74 8.30
N HIS A 424 8.94 -14.65 9.00
CA HIS A 424 7.61 -14.39 9.53
C HIS A 424 7.37 -12.90 9.82
N TYR A 425 6.11 -12.57 10.08
CA TYR A 425 5.68 -11.33 10.73
C TYR A 425 4.48 -11.62 11.65
N TYR A 426 4.01 -10.61 12.37
CA TYR A 426 2.81 -10.70 13.20
C TYR A 426 1.77 -9.67 12.73
N GLN A 427 0.55 -10.14 12.49
CA GLN A 427 -0.61 -9.30 12.22
C GLN A 427 -1.31 -8.97 13.55
N VAL A 428 -1.51 -7.67 13.80
CA VAL A 428 -2.08 -7.13 15.05
C VAL A 428 -3.32 -6.30 14.73
N SER A 429 -4.46 -6.65 15.34
CA SER A 429 -5.72 -5.91 15.20
C SER A 429 -5.90 -4.91 16.35
N LEU A 430 -5.51 -3.66 16.10
CA LEU A 430 -5.55 -2.56 17.08
C LEU A 430 -6.87 -1.78 17.00
N PHE A 431 -7.48 -1.48 18.15
CA PHE A 431 -8.64 -0.59 18.26
C PHE A 431 -8.22 0.68 19.00
N THR A 432 -8.31 1.85 18.35
CA THR A 432 -7.98 3.15 18.94
C THR A 432 -9.23 3.83 19.48
N ALA A 433 -9.06 4.92 20.25
CA ALA A 433 -10.18 5.70 20.78
C ALA A 433 -11.09 6.29 19.68
N ASP A 434 -10.55 6.55 18.48
CA ASP A 434 -11.26 7.17 17.36
C ASP A 434 -11.50 6.24 16.14
N SER A 435 -11.11 4.95 16.21
CA SER A 435 -11.47 3.94 15.19
C SER A 435 -12.82 3.25 15.45
N GLY A 436 -13.35 3.36 16.68
CA GLY A 436 -14.65 2.83 17.08
C GLY A 436 -14.71 1.30 17.00
N VAL A 437 -15.58 0.77 16.12
CA VAL A 437 -15.73 -0.68 15.88
C VAL A 437 -14.84 -1.21 14.75
N ASN A 438 -14.07 -0.35 14.09
CA ASN A 438 -13.14 -0.76 13.04
C ASN A 438 -11.73 -0.94 13.62
N PRO A 439 -11.02 -2.04 13.33
CA PRO A 439 -9.62 -2.16 13.67
C PRO A 439 -8.76 -1.34 12.70
N VAL A 440 -7.55 -1.03 13.17
CA VAL A 440 -6.39 -0.70 12.36
C VAL A 440 -5.47 -1.91 12.39
N ILE A 441 -5.03 -2.39 11.22
CA ILE A 441 -4.17 -3.57 11.13
C ILE A 441 -2.72 -3.13 11.08
N PHE A 442 -1.89 -3.70 11.95
CA PHE A 442 -0.44 -3.56 11.88
C PHE A 442 0.20 -4.90 11.51
N CYS A 443 1.12 -4.88 10.55
CA CYS A 443 2.12 -5.93 10.38
C CYS A 443 3.39 -5.48 11.10
N VAL A 444 3.80 -6.21 12.14
CA VAL A 444 5.04 -5.98 12.89
C VAL A 444 6.00 -7.15 12.67
N LEU A 445 7.30 -6.88 12.64
CA LEU A 445 8.34 -7.93 12.59
C LEU A 445 8.52 -8.56 13.97
N GLU A 446 8.57 -7.72 15.02
CA GLU A 446 8.95 -8.11 16.37
C GLU A 446 7.82 -7.83 17.37
N LEU A 447 7.63 -8.73 18.32
CA LEU A 447 6.76 -8.55 19.49
C LEU A 447 7.63 -8.48 20.76
N PRO A 448 7.24 -7.67 21.77
CA PRO A 448 7.87 -7.72 23.09
C PRO A 448 7.81 -9.11 23.72
N GLU A 449 8.87 -9.47 24.46
CA GLU A 449 8.94 -10.73 25.18
C GLU A 449 7.76 -10.90 26.15
N GLY A 450 7.19 -12.10 26.18
CA GLY A 450 6.04 -12.44 27.02
C GLY A 450 4.67 -11.96 26.51
N MET A 451 4.61 -11.16 25.43
CA MET A 451 3.32 -10.72 24.88
C MET A 451 2.50 -11.92 24.36
N PRO A 452 1.22 -12.07 24.74
CA PRO A 452 0.40 -13.21 24.32
C PRO A 452 0.03 -13.15 22.83
N ILE A 453 -0.04 -14.31 22.18
CA ILE A 453 -0.49 -14.48 20.79
C ILE A 453 -1.87 -15.18 20.77
N GLY A 454 -2.72 -14.80 19.82
CA GLY A 454 -4.03 -15.39 19.54
C GLY A 454 -5.18 -14.38 19.52
N ALA A 455 -6.40 -14.90 19.50
CA ALA A 455 -7.66 -14.16 19.67
C ALA A 455 -8.51 -14.89 20.71
N ARG A 456 -8.27 -14.61 21.99
CA ARG A 456 -9.00 -15.21 23.12
C ARG A 456 -10.18 -14.31 23.51
N ASP A 457 -11.22 -14.88 24.14
CA ASP A 457 -12.46 -14.16 24.55
C ASP A 457 -12.23 -12.94 25.46
N ARG A 458 -11.03 -12.80 26.04
CA ARG A 458 -10.57 -11.66 26.85
C ARG A 458 -9.18 -11.16 26.42
N TYR A 459 -8.84 -11.29 25.14
CA TYR A 459 -7.64 -10.67 24.58
C TYR A 459 -7.88 -9.15 24.44
N GLY A 460 -7.09 -8.37 25.16
CA GLY A 460 -7.31 -6.93 25.32
C GLY A 460 -6.06 -6.20 25.78
N GLU A 461 -4.92 -6.53 25.19
CA GLU A 461 -3.62 -5.96 25.57
C GLU A 461 -3.53 -4.50 25.15
N LYS A 462 -3.17 -3.60 26.08
CA LYS A 462 -2.91 -2.21 25.73
C LYS A 462 -1.54 -2.12 25.06
N ILE A 463 -1.49 -1.53 23.88
CA ILE A 463 -0.25 -1.36 23.11
C ILE A 463 -0.14 0.03 22.47
N ARG A 464 1.09 0.41 22.12
CA ARG A 464 1.40 1.51 21.21
C ARG A 464 2.27 0.98 20.07
N VAL A 465 1.92 1.31 18.83
CA VAL A 465 2.66 0.90 17.62
C VAL A 465 3.00 2.13 16.80
N SER A 466 4.20 2.16 16.19
CA SER A 466 4.61 3.22 15.28
C SER A 466 5.01 2.64 13.94
N GLY A 467 4.27 3.00 12.88
CA GLY A 467 4.39 2.37 11.57
C GLY A 467 3.99 3.26 10.41
N PHE A 468 4.33 2.81 9.21
CA PHE A 468 4.04 3.48 7.95
C PHE A 468 2.74 2.94 7.36
N MET A 469 1.82 3.82 6.97
CA MET A 469 0.59 3.45 6.27
C MET A 469 0.90 2.90 4.86
N PHE A 470 0.34 1.73 4.53
CA PHE A 470 0.60 1.02 3.28
C PHE A 470 -0.59 1.08 2.32
N LYS A 471 -1.77 0.57 2.74
CA LYS A 471 -3.00 0.56 1.92
C LYS A 471 -4.27 0.45 2.78
N LEU A 472 -5.43 0.78 2.22
CA LEU A 472 -6.71 0.41 2.82
C LEU A 472 -7.06 -1.03 2.44
N TRP A 473 -6.90 -1.99 3.35
CA TRP A 473 -7.17 -3.41 3.13
C TRP A 473 -8.69 -3.71 3.17
N SER A 474 -9.19 -4.67 2.38
CA SER A 474 -10.52 -5.29 2.63
C SER A 474 -10.42 -6.77 3.02
N TYR A 475 -10.91 -7.11 4.21
CA TYR A 475 -10.92 -8.49 4.73
C TYR A 475 -12.35 -8.99 4.91
N ARG A 476 -12.52 -10.31 4.97
CA ARG A 476 -13.81 -10.93 5.26
C ARG A 476 -13.93 -11.12 6.76
N ILE A 477 -15.08 -10.72 7.31
CA ILE A 477 -15.56 -11.18 8.61
C ILE A 477 -16.70 -12.17 8.38
N ASP A 478 -16.68 -13.30 9.07
CA ASP A 478 -17.87 -14.14 9.22
C ASP A 478 -18.77 -13.49 10.28
N ILE A 479 -20.00 -13.11 9.90
CA ILE A 479 -20.97 -12.48 10.79
C ILE A 479 -21.85 -13.58 11.43
N PRO A 480 -22.11 -13.54 12.74
CA PRO A 480 -23.08 -14.43 13.38
C PRO A 480 -24.44 -14.37 12.70
N ARG A 481 -25.01 -15.52 12.32
CA ARG A 481 -26.37 -15.61 11.76
C ARG A 481 -27.38 -14.94 12.71
N GLY A 482 -28.10 -13.95 12.20
CA GLY A 482 -29.11 -13.18 12.95
C GLY A 482 -28.86 -11.67 13.04
N ALA A 483 -27.77 -11.14 12.47
CA ALA A 483 -27.51 -9.69 12.46
C ALA A 483 -28.26 -8.91 11.34
N ASP A 484 -28.53 -9.55 10.20
CA ASP A 484 -29.30 -9.01 9.06
C ASP A 484 -30.06 -10.16 8.40
N GLU A 485 -31.40 -10.13 8.35
CA GLU A 485 -32.20 -11.22 7.74
C GLU A 485 -32.02 -11.33 6.22
N ASP A 486 -31.79 -10.21 5.53
CA ASP A 486 -31.53 -10.18 4.08
C ASP A 486 -30.12 -10.71 3.69
N SER A 487 -29.22 -10.90 4.67
CA SER A 487 -27.82 -11.29 4.42
C SER A 487 -27.65 -12.79 4.11
N LYS A 488 -28.17 -13.24 2.97
CA LYS A 488 -28.14 -14.64 2.50
C LYS A 488 -26.72 -15.26 2.37
N THR A 489 -25.66 -14.46 2.48
CA THR A 489 -24.32 -14.93 2.84
C THR A 489 -23.76 -14.13 4.02
N GLY A 490 -23.51 -14.79 5.15
CA GLY A 490 -23.02 -14.16 6.40
C GLY A 490 -21.55 -13.75 6.37
N ARG A 491 -21.09 -13.09 5.29
CA ARG A 491 -19.69 -12.70 5.05
C ARG A 491 -19.59 -11.28 4.54
N MET A 492 -19.40 -10.32 5.44
CA MET A 492 -19.19 -8.92 5.08
C MET A 492 -17.71 -8.65 4.78
N ARG A 493 -17.45 -7.76 3.81
CA ARG A 493 -16.11 -7.18 3.59
C ARG A 493 -15.94 -5.94 4.48
N GLN A 494 -15.23 -6.08 5.60
CA GLN A 494 -14.82 -4.93 6.42
C GLN A 494 -13.54 -4.30 5.83
N ARG A 495 -13.37 -2.99 6.03
CA ARG A 495 -12.17 -2.25 5.62
C ARG A 495 -11.36 -1.84 6.85
N ALA A 496 -10.04 -1.93 6.77
CA ALA A 496 -9.13 -1.42 7.78
C ALA A 496 -7.87 -0.86 7.12
N PRO A 497 -7.29 0.25 7.61
CA PRO A 497 -5.96 0.68 7.21
C PRO A 497 -4.96 -0.41 7.61
N LEU A 498 -4.07 -0.81 6.68
CA LEU A 498 -2.90 -1.60 7.02
C LEU A 498 -1.67 -0.71 7.10
N LEU A 499 -0.97 -0.80 8.22
CA LEU A 499 0.32 -0.19 8.46
C LEU A 499 1.39 -1.27 8.66
N ILE A 500 2.63 -0.92 8.36
CA ILE A 500 3.80 -1.79 8.57
C ILE A 500 4.78 -1.10 9.52
N ALA A 501 5.25 -1.83 10.52
CA ALA A 501 6.10 -1.35 11.60
C ALA A 501 7.19 -2.38 11.94
N ARG A 502 8.26 -1.96 12.60
CA ARG A 502 9.26 -2.89 13.13
C ARG A 502 8.70 -3.64 14.34
N ASP A 503 8.37 -2.89 15.38
CA ASP A 503 8.04 -3.37 16.71
C ASP A 503 6.86 -2.61 17.32
N LEU A 504 6.51 -2.94 18.57
CA LEU A 504 5.49 -2.25 19.35
C LEU A 504 5.89 -2.16 20.83
N THR A 505 5.31 -1.21 21.56
CA THR A 505 5.38 -1.15 23.02
C THR A 505 4.14 -1.82 23.62
N TRP A 506 4.34 -2.84 24.47
CA TRP A 506 3.27 -3.50 25.21
C TRP A 506 3.16 -2.93 26.62
N PHE A 507 1.94 -2.64 27.05
CA PHE A 507 1.60 -2.25 28.42
C PHE A 507 0.77 -3.38 29.03
N PRO A 508 1.41 -4.35 29.72
CA PRO A 508 0.71 -5.53 30.22
C PRO A 508 -0.43 -5.15 31.15
N ALA A 509 -1.60 -5.76 30.93
CA ALA A 509 -2.72 -5.62 31.86
C ALA A 509 -2.31 -6.13 33.25
N PRO A 510 -2.63 -5.42 34.36
CA PRO A 510 -2.35 -5.92 35.68
C PRO A 510 -3.09 -7.26 35.88
N PRO A 511 -2.45 -8.27 36.50
CA PRO A 511 -3.09 -9.57 36.69
C PRO A 511 -4.39 -9.38 37.49
N PRO A 512 -5.49 -10.08 37.13
CA PRO A 512 -6.75 -9.94 37.84
C PRO A 512 -6.51 -10.27 39.32
N PRO A 513 -7.02 -9.45 40.26
CA PRO A 513 -6.76 -9.66 41.67
C PRO A 513 -7.18 -11.08 42.07
N PRO A 514 -6.35 -11.82 42.84
CA PRO A 514 -6.62 -13.20 43.15
C PRO A 514 -8.00 -13.31 43.79
N ARG A 515 -8.91 -14.05 43.14
CA ARG A 515 -10.27 -14.28 43.64
C ARG A 515 -10.17 -14.86 45.04
N SER A 516 -10.39 -14.03 46.05
CA SER A 516 -10.21 -14.41 47.44
C SER A 516 -11.29 -15.44 47.79
N SER A 517 -10.89 -16.71 47.80
CA SER A 517 -11.75 -17.83 48.21
C SER A 517 -12.38 -17.57 49.56
N LEU A 518 -11.67 -16.86 50.45
CA LEU A 518 -12.18 -16.31 51.71
C LEU A 518 -13.53 -15.59 51.57
N ALA A 519 -13.74 -14.74 50.56
CA ALA A 519 -15.00 -14.02 50.37
C ALA A 519 -16.16 -14.97 49.98
N ALA A 520 -15.88 -15.96 49.12
CA ALA A 520 -16.85 -17.00 48.77
C ALA A 520 -17.14 -17.94 49.97
N ILE A 521 -16.12 -18.27 50.77
CA ILE A 521 -16.23 -19.07 52.00
C ILE A 521 -17.04 -18.32 53.06
N ILE A 522 -16.82 -17.02 53.23
CA ILE A 522 -17.62 -16.17 54.14
C ILE A 522 -19.07 -16.11 53.67
N GLY A 523 -19.33 -15.88 52.38
CA GLY A 523 -20.69 -15.87 51.83
C GLY A 523 -21.42 -17.20 52.00
N LEU A 524 -20.75 -18.32 51.68
CA LEU A 524 -21.30 -19.67 51.85
C LEU A 524 -21.51 -20.02 53.33
N GLY A 525 -20.58 -19.62 54.20
CA GLY A 525 -20.68 -19.77 55.65
C GLY A 525 -21.83 -18.96 56.26
N PHE A 526 -22.09 -17.76 55.75
CA PHE A 526 -23.23 -16.94 56.18
C PHE A 526 -24.56 -17.56 55.73
N LEU A 527 -24.61 -18.14 54.52
CA LEU A 527 -25.78 -18.86 54.02
C LEU A 527 -26.05 -20.16 54.83
N ALA A 528 -24.99 -20.88 55.20
CA ALA A 528 -25.06 -22.05 56.08
C ALA A 528 -25.51 -21.67 57.49
N ALA A 529 -25.00 -20.57 58.05
CA ALA A 529 -25.42 -20.06 59.35
C ALA A 529 -26.90 -19.63 59.34
N ALA A 530 -27.34 -18.89 58.32
CA ALA A 530 -28.73 -18.45 58.17
C ALA A 530 -29.71 -19.63 58.03
N THR A 531 -29.36 -20.66 57.24
CA THR A 531 -30.18 -21.87 57.09
C THR A 531 -30.23 -22.71 58.37
N LEU A 532 -29.11 -22.84 59.10
CA LEU A 532 -29.07 -23.49 60.41
C LEU A 532 -29.90 -22.74 61.47
N LEU A 533 -29.83 -21.40 61.50
CA LEU A 533 -30.67 -20.58 62.40
C LEU A 533 -32.16 -20.72 62.05
N GLY A 534 -32.52 -20.69 60.76
CA GLY A 534 -33.90 -20.88 60.30
C GLY A 534 -34.45 -22.26 60.70
N TRP A 535 -33.69 -23.32 60.46
CA TRP A 535 -34.07 -24.69 60.86
C TRP A 535 -34.21 -24.85 62.38
N TRP A 536 -33.30 -24.24 63.15
CA TRP A 536 -33.37 -24.23 64.61
C TRP A 536 -34.58 -23.45 65.15
N ALA A 537 -34.90 -22.31 64.54
CA ALA A 537 -36.08 -21.50 64.89
C ALA A 537 -37.38 -22.27 64.62
N LEU A 538 -37.49 -22.93 63.46
CA LEU A 538 -38.62 -23.80 63.11
C LEU A 538 -38.77 -24.95 64.12
N ARG A 539 -37.70 -25.72 64.39
CA ARG A 539 -37.70 -26.78 65.41
C ARG A 539 -38.03 -26.30 66.84
N ARG A 540 -37.84 -25.02 67.14
CA ARG A 540 -38.22 -24.40 68.42
C ARG A 540 -39.68 -23.93 68.46
N SER A 541 -40.31 -23.73 67.29
CA SER A 541 -41.74 -23.42 67.15
C SER A 541 -42.62 -24.62 67.49
N ASP A 542 -42.33 -25.81 66.93
CA ASP A 542 -43.15 -27.02 67.12
C ASP A 542 -43.26 -27.42 68.60
N ARG A 543 -42.18 -27.22 69.37
CA ARG A 543 -42.14 -27.46 70.83
C ARG A 543 -43.06 -26.53 71.64
N ARG A 544 -43.69 -25.51 71.03
CA ARG A 544 -44.72 -24.67 71.65
C ARG A 544 -46.15 -25.04 71.26
N GLN A 545 -46.36 -25.88 70.24
CA GLN A 545 -47.69 -26.30 69.79
C GLN A 545 -48.09 -27.72 70.25
N ALA A 546 -47.14 -28.50 70.78
CA ALA A 546 -47.39 -29.81 71.38
C ALA A 546 -48.09 -29.72 72.76
N LYS A 547 -49.35 -29.29 72.78
CA LYS A 547 -50.24 -29.39 73.96
C LYS A 547 -51.59 -29.99 73.53
N PRO A 548 -52.01 -31.17 74.06
CA PRO A 548 -53.25 -31.83 73.65
C PRO A 548 -54.51 -31.07 74.09
N ARG A 549 -55.64 -31.38 73.43
CA ARG A 549 -56.97 -30.74 73.55
C ARG A 549 -57.85 -31.34 74.66
N HIS A 550 -59.12 -30.87 74.71
CA HIS A 550 -60.26 -31.22 75.59
C HIS A 550 -60.28 -30.42 76.92
N ALA A 551 -61.38 -29.79 77.37
CA ALA A 551 -62.75 -29.59 76.81
C ALA A 551 -63.21 -28.12 77.12
N GLU A 552 -64.46 -27.64 77.22
CA GLU A 552 -65.87 -28.14 77.14
C GLU A 552 -66.77 -26.89 76.84
N THR A 553 -67.69 -26.85 75.86
CA THR A 553 -69.14 -27.18 75.86
C THR A 553 -70.07 -26.25 76.71
N VAL A 554 -71.25 -25.87 76.15
CA VAL A 554 -72.42 -25.16 76.78
C VAL A 554 -72.19 -23.66 77.10
N GLU A 555 -73.02 -22.65 76.80
CA GLU A 555 -74.13 -22.35 75.83
C GLU A 555 -74.30 -20.78 75.83
N ARG A 556 -75.34 -19.98 75.47
CA ARG A 556 -76.77 -20.03 75.00
C ARG A 556 -77.06 -18.66 74.29
N PHE A 557 -78.27 -18.47 73.72
CA PHE A 557 -78.92 -17.25 73.17
C PHE A 557 -78.52 -16.81 71.74
N GLN A 558 -79.41 -16.29 70.89
CA GLN A 558 -80.84 -16.59 70.59
C GLN A 558 -81.23 -15.79 69.31
N LEU A 559 -82.12 -16.33 68.45
CA LEU A 559 -82.72 -15.65 67.29
C LEU A 559 -84.23 -15.44 67.54
N PRO A 560 -84.85 -14.35 67.04
CA PRO A 560 -85.45 -14.30 65.69
C PRO A 560 -85.20 -12.95 64.95
N SER A 561 -85.66 -12.64 63.72
CA SER A 561 -86.13 -13.35 62.51
C SER A 561 -87.12 -12.44 61.75
N ALA A 562 -86.71 -11.86 60.61
CA ALA A 562 -87.54 -11.27 59.54
C ALA A 562 -86.59 -11.02 58.34
N ALA A 563 -86.78 -11.56 57.13
CA ALA A 563 -87.87 -11.32 56.16
C ALA A 563 -87.71 -9.94 55.48
N ASP A 564 -87.47 -9.80 54.17
CA ASP A 564 -87.35 -10.77 53.04
C ASP A 564 -86.09 -10.41 52.17
N ASP A 565 -85.83 -10.77 50.89
CA ASP A 565 -86.61 -11.35 49.78
C ASP A 565 -85.67 -12.05 48.73
N SER A 566 -86.13 -12.30 47.49
CA SER A 566 -85.48 -13.11 46.42
C SER A 566 -86.09 -12.80 45.02
N PRO A 567 -85.78 -13.52 43.91
CA PRO A 567 -84.49 -14.04 43.39
C PRO A 567 -84.26 -13.73 41.87
N ALA A 568 -83.06 -14.05 41.34
CA ALA A 568 -82.78 -14.56 39.97
C ALA A 568 -81.30 -15.06 39.93
N GLU A 569 -80.92 -16.26 39.45
CA GLU A 569 -80.94 -16.83 38.08
C GLU A 569 -80.12 -16.00 37.06
N THR A 570 -79.12 -16.52 36.32
CA THR A 570 -78.90 -17.90 35.78
C THR A 570 -77.41 -18.34 35.69
N ALA A 571 -77.17 -19.63 35.44
CA ALA A 571 -75.91 -20.24 34.93
C ALA A 571 -76.16 -20.84 33.51
N PRO A 572 -75.18 -21.34 32.70
CA PRO A 572 -74.25 -22.47 32.95
C PRO A 572 -72.76 -22.14 32.55
N GLN A 573 -71.68 -22.95 32.64
CA GLN A 573 -71.37 -24.37 32.27
C GLN A 573 -71.52 -24.66 30.75
N ASN A 574 -70.70 -25.44 30.00
CA ASN A 574 -69.49 -26.29 30.18
C ASN A 574 -68.69 -26.30 28.83
N ALA A 575 -67.34 -26.28 28.76
CA ALA A 575 -66.33 -27.38 28.77
C ALA A 575 -66.09 -28.18 27.45
N SER A 576 -64.79 -28.38 27.08
CA SER A 576 -64.22 -29.26 26.00
C SER A 576 -64.52 -28.86 24.52
N SER A 577 -63.74 -29.20 23.46
CA SER A 577 -62.64 -30.18 23.22
C SER A 577 -61.65 -29.74 22.10
N ASP A 578 -60.55 -30.48 21.92
CA ASP A 578 -59.59 -30.51 20.77
C ASP A 578 -59.66 -31.91 20.06
N PRO A 579 -59.04 -32.21 18.88
CA PRO A 579 -58.46 -31.34 17.83
C PRO A 579 -58.99 -31.63 16.36
N PRO A 580 -58.27 -32.15 15.32
CA PRO A 580 -58.20 -31.54 13.96
C PRO A 580 -58.59 -32.53 12.81
N PRO A 581 -58.13 -32.44 11.52
CA PRO A 581 -57.70 -31.33 10.63
C PRO A 581 -58.53 -31.24 9.30
N ALA A 582 -58.23 -30.30 8.38
CA ALA A 582 -58.70 -30.32 6.97
C ALA A 582 -57.79 -29.50 6.00
N ASP A 583 -57.82 -29.84 4.70
CA ASP A 583 -56.94 -29.36 3.61
C ASP A 583 -57.62 -28.36 2.61
N PRO A 584 -56.89 -27.73 1.66
CA PRO A 584 -57.35 -26.54 0.91
C PRO A 584 -57.92 -26.77 -0.51
N PRO A 585 -58.60 -25.76 -1.09
CA PRO A 585 -58.89 -25.66 -2.54
C PRO A 585 -58.54 -24.28 -3.17
N PRO A 586 -58.65 -24.08 -4.50
CA PRO A 586 -58.17 -24.91 -5.60
C PRO A 586 -57.40 -24.07 -6.68
N SER A 587 -56.99 -24.71 -7.79
CA SER A 587 -56.26 -24.07 -8.92
C SER A 587 -57.15 -23.84 -10.18
N ASP A 588 -56.55 -23.17 -11.18
CA ASP A 588 -56.89 -23.18 -12.62
C ASP A 588 -58.16 -22.42 -13.10
N PRO A 589 -58.29 -22.07 -14.41
CA PRO A 589 -57.43 -22.42 -15.56
C PRO A 589 -56.96 -21.25 -16.48
N THR A 590 -56.04 -21.58 -17.39
CA THR A 590 -55.65 -20.82 -18.60
C THR A 590 -56.79 -20.74 -19.64
N PRO A 591 -56.73 -19.79 -20.60
CA PRO A 591 -56.72 -20.25 -22.01
C PRO A 591 -55.78 -19.48 -22.96
N SER A 592 -55.64 -20.01 -24.19
CA SER A 592 -54.60 -19.75 -25.20
C SER A 592 -54.76 -18.49 -26.08
N ALA A 593 -53.60 -18.08 -26.64
CA ALA A 593 -53.26 -17.74 -28.04
C ALA A 593 -54.37 -17.69 -29.13
N PRO A 594 -54.25 -16.91 -30.24
CA PRO A 594 -53.22 -17.19 -31.28
C PRO A 594 -52.59 -16.02 -32.10
N GLU A 595 -51.45 -16.37 -32.73
CA GLU A 595 -50.91 -16.00 -34.07
C GLU A 595 -51.02 -14.57 -34.69
N SER A 596 -49.86 -13.99 -35.06
CA SER A 596 -49.41 -13.71 -36.45
C SER A 596 -48.29 -12.63 -36.52
N ARG A 597 -47.59 -12.36 -37.64
CA ARG A 597 -46.78 -13.20 -38.56
C ARG A 597 -46.12 -12.29 -39.64
N SER A 598 -44.79 -12.13 -39.61
CA SER A 598 -43.88 -11.83 -40.75
C SER A 598 -42.42 -11.77 -40.23
N GLU A 599 -41.35 -12.28 -40.84
CA GLU A 599 -40.94 -12.53 -42.25
C GLU A 599 -40.35 -11.30 -42.98
N ASN A 600 -39.03 -11.12 -42.80
CA ASN A 600 -37.97 -10.78 -43.78
C ASN A 600 -36.66 -10.54 -42.96
N ASP A 601 -35.50 -11.17 -43.19
CA ASP A 601 -34.67 -11.37 -44.39
C ASP A 601 -34.19 -10.08 -45.07
N THR A 602 -32.91 -9.72 -44.88
CA THR A 602 -31.90 -9.71 -45.96
C THR A 602 -30.46 -9.42 -45.47
N ASP A 603 -29.54 -10.23 -45.99
CA ASP A 603 -28.17 -9.95 -46.47
C ASP A 603 -27.17 -9.04 -45.70
N ALA A 604 -25.99 -9.61 -45.51
CA ALA A 604 -24.73 -8.88 -45.47
C ALA A 604 -24.12 -8.75 -46.88
N PRO A 605 -23.26 -7.76 -47.15
CA PRO A 605 -22.28 -7.84 -48.22
C PRO A 605 -20.84 -7.89 -47.70
N SER A 606 -20.00 -8.69 -48.37
CA SER A 606 -18.54 -8.62 -48.30
C SER A 606 -18.01 -7.99 -49.59
N ALA A 607 -17.04 -7.08 -49.52
CA ALA A 607 -15.95 -6.90 -50.50
C ALA A 607 -15.11 -5.61 -50.26
N ASN A 608 -13.79 -5.81 -50.24
CA ASN A 608 -12.70 -5.00 -50.83
C ASN A 608 -12.95 -3.55 -51.28
N GLY A 609 -11.99 -2.68 -50.92
CA GLY A 609 -11.15 -2.11 -51.98
C GLY A 609 -10.69 -0.65 -51.87
N ARG A 610 -9.49 -0.42 -51.33
CA ARG A 610 -8.30 -0.11 -52.15
C ARG A 610 -7.00 -0.20 -51.37
#